data_AF-A0A2A6Z7K2-F1
#
_entry.id   AF-A0A2A6Z7K2-F1
#
_cell.length_a   1.000
_cell.length_b   1.000
_cell.length_c   1.000
_cell.angle_alpha   90.00
_cell.angle_beta   90.00
_cell.angle_gamma   90.00
#
_symmetry.space_group_name_H-M   'P 1'
#
loop_
_entity.id
_entity.type
_entity.pdbx_description
1 polymer ?
#
loop_
_entity_poly.entity_id
_entity_poly.type
_entity_poly.pdbx_seq_one_letter_code
_entity_poly.pdbx_strand_id
1 'polypeptide(L)'
;MSKQISTKTTIRNLTAEIKKTFVKKDAFTPVETAANAAIKAVKVTGNTVNFYTNTGMTGAAAFSMDFPTEMFLDQTKTAFVGKFKFSDTTYPGATDPKLDGKPVMVLAVKGENPDSCTYSFLNMAALVDTYAAKTTGKDASTTVTIAGYEVDVKVNVSAAVGNALILKDDGLYVPTPKEVDISGKADKATGATAGNFAALDGEGNLTDSGKKPADFVASETGKRLMTDAEGEKLAGVSEGATKTAASSTNGNVNIDGKEVVVYTEPENVLHDEDVEDFSAEDIAALLAD
;
A
#
# COMPACT_ATOMS: atom_id res chain seq x y z
N MET A 1 -6.41 -83.08 94.96
CA MET A 1 -7.68 -83.35 95.70
C MET A 1 -8.79 -83.60 94.70
N SER A 2 -9.03 -84.88 94.37
CA SER A 2 -10.14 -85.31 93.51
C SER A 2 -11.39 -85.41 94.38
N LYS A 3 -12.35 -84.49 94.23
CA LYS A 3 -13.66 -84.61 94.90
C LYS A 3 -14.41 -85.75 94.21
N GLN A 4 -14.49 -86.89 94.88
CA GLN A 4 -15.19 -88.09 94.41
C GLN A 4 -16.69 -87.76 94.19
N ILE A 5 -17.14 -87.79 92.93
CA ILE A 5 -18.55 -87.59 92.54
C ILE A 5 -19.24 -88.96 92.65
N SER A 6 -19.53 -89.43 93.87
CA SER A 6 -19.92 -90.82 94.13
C SER A 6 -21.41 -91.05 94.42
N THR A 7 -22.28 -90.03 94.30
CA THR A 7 -23.74 -90.24 94.46
C THR A 7 -24.54 -89.72 93.26
N LYS A 8 -25.57 -90.46 92.88
CA LYS A 8 -26.55 -90.10 91.84
C LYS A 8 -27.14 -88.70 92.06
N THR A 9 -27.16 -88.24 93.31
CA THR A 9 -27.61 -86.89 93.70
C THR A 9 -26.58 -85.82 93.33
N THR A 10 -25.28 -86.06 93.56
CA THR A 10 -24.22 -85.12 93.18
C THR A 10 -24.17 -84.90 91.65
N ILE A 11 -24.32 -85.96 90.86
CA ILE A 11 -24.37 -85.87 89.38
C ILE A 11 -25.61 -85.10 88.92
N ARG A 12 -26.77 -85.35 89.53
CA ARG A 12 -28.01 -84.60 89.24
C ARG A 12 -27.87 -83.12 89.58
N ASN A 13 -27.28 -82.79 90.73
CA ASN A 13 -27.07 -81.40 91.15
C ASN A 13 -26.09 -80.68 90.21
N LEU A 14 -24.97 -81.31 89.85
CA LEU A 14 -24.03 -80.75 88.87
C LEU A 14 -24.69 -80.55 87.50
N THR A 15 -25.53 -81.49 87.06
CA THR A 15 -26.29 -81.36 85.80
C THR A 15 -27.29 -80.21 85.85
N ALA A 16 -27.95 -79.99 86.99
CA ALA A 16 -28.86 -78.87 87.21
C ALA A 16 -28.11 -77.52 87.26
N GLU A 17 -26.96 -77.48 87.93
CA GLU A 17 -26.08 -76.30 88.01
C GLU A 17 -25.56 -75.91 86.61
N ILE A 18 -25.08 -76.90 85.84
CA ILE A 18 -24.64 -76.71 84.45
C ILE A 18 -25.80 -76.21 83.59
N LYS A 19 -27.00 -76.82 83.65
CA LYS A 19 -28.16 -76.34 82.89
C LYS A 19 -28.62 -74.93 83.28
N LYS A 20 -28.38 -74.51 84.52
CA LYS A 20 -28.69 -73.16 85.02
C LYS A 20 -27.68 -72.11 84.54
N THR A 21 -26.41 -72.47 84.42
CA THR A 21 -25.33 -71.57 83.97
C THR A 21 -25.02 -71.68 82.47
N PHE A 22 -25.50 -72.71 81.77
CA PHE A 22 -25.37 -72.81 80.33
C PHE A 22 -26.22 -71.75 79.64
N VAL A 23 -25.57 -70.92 78.82
CA VAL A 23 -26.28 -69.96 77.97
C VAL A 23 -27.11 -70.76 76.97
N LYS A 24 -28.43 -70.59 77.02
CA LYS A 24 -29.36 -71.22 76.07
C LYS A 24 -29.16 -70.60 74.69
N LYS A 25 -29.37 -71.38 73.63
CA LYS A 25 -29.28 -70.91 72.24
C LYS A 25 -30.11 -69.64 72.01
N ASP A 26 -31.27 -69.54 72.66
CA ASP A 26 -32.19 -68.40 72.57
C ASP A 26 -31.61 -67.09 73.12
N ALA A 27 -30.59 -67.14 73.98
CA ALA A 27 -29.89 -65.95 74.46
C ALA A 27 -28.97 -65.34 73.38
N PHE A 28 -28.67 -66.07 72.31
CA PHE A 28 -27.93 -65.56 71.14
C PHE A 28 -28.86 -65.02 70.04
N THR A 29 -30.18 -65.20 70.16
CA THR A 29 -31.15 -64.69 69.17
C THR A 29 -31.00 -63.19 68.87
N PRO A 30 -30.76 -62.31 69.87
CA PRO A 30 -30.52 -60.90 69.60
C PRO A 30 -29.25 -60.66 68.77
N VAL A 31 -28.20 -61.45 69.02
CA VAL A 31 -26.92 -61.39 68.28
C VAL A 31 -27.10 -61.88 66.86
N GLU A 32 -27.85 -62.96 66.66
CA GLU A 32 -28.17 -63.50 65.33
C GLU A 32 -29.05 -62.55 64.51
N THR A 33 -30.02 -61.91 65.16
CA THR A 33 -30.88 -60.89 64.52
C THR A 33 -30.05 -59.66 64.11
N ALA A 34 -29.18 -59.18 65.00
CA ALA A 34 -28.27 -58.08 64.70
C ALA A 34 -27.29 -58.44 63.56
N ALA A 35 -26.74 -59.65 63.56
CA ALA A 35 -25.84 -60.14 62.51
C ALA A 35 -26.55 -60.29 61.15
N ASN A 36 -27.83 -60.68 61.15
CA ASN A 36 -28.63 -60.78 59.93
C ASN A 36 -29.07 -59.42 59.39
N ALA A 37 -29.32 -58.44 60.26
CA ALA A 37 -29.66 -57.07 59.89
C ALA A 37 -28.43 -56.22 59.51
N ALA A 38 -27.22 -56.67 59.84
CA ALA A 38 -25.99 -55.97 59.50
C ALA A 38 -25.79 -55.87 57.98
N ILE A 39 -25.17 -54.78 57.54
CA ILE A 39 -24.75 -54.60 56.15
C ILE A 39 -23.63 -55.60 55.84
N LYS A 40 -23.77 -56.33 54.73
CA LYS A 40 -22.84 -57.38 54.28
C LYS A 40 -22.17 -57.04 52.96
N ALA A 41 -22.75 -56.17 52.14
CA ALA A 41 -22.19 -55.77 50.86
C ALA A 41 -22.65 -54.36 50.45
N VAL A 42 -21.86 -53.71 49.59
CA VAL A 42 -22.12 -52.39 49.02
C VAL A 42 -21.94 -52.46 47.51
N LYS A 43 -22.85 -51.85 46.75
CA LYS A 43 -22.79 -51.76 45.29
C LYS A 43 -23.01 -50.32 44.85
N VAL A 44 -22.10 -49.81 44.01
CA VAL A 44 -22.27 -48.53 43.32
C VAL A 44 -22.89 -48.79 41.95
N THR A 45 -24.01 -48.13 41.66
CA THR A 45 -24.67 -48.20 40.34
C THR A 45 -24.98 -46.77 39.91
N GLY A 46 -24.26 -46.27 38.90
CA GLY A 46 -24.30 -44.84 38.56
C GLY A 46 -23.85 -43.98 39.75
N ASN A 47 -24.67 -43.00 40.11
CA ASN A 47 -24.43 -42.09 41.23
C ASN A 47 -24.98 -42.60 42.59
N THR A 48 -25.64 -43.75 42.59
CA THR A 48 -26.27 -44.30 43.79
C THR A 48 -25.41 -45.39 44.42
N VAL A 49 -25.19 -45.27 45.74
CA VAL A 49 -24.56 -46.31 46.56
C VAL A 49 -25.64 -47.07 47.31
N ASN A 50 -25.67 -48.39 47.09
CA ASN A 50 -26.68 -49.29 47.62
C ASN A 50 -26.05 -50.24 48.64
N PHE A 51 -26.63 -50.35 49.83
CA PHE A 51 -26.16 -51.18 50.93
C PHE A 51 -27.09 -52.38 51.14
N TYR A 52 -26.54 -53.59 51.16
CA TYR A 52 -27.31 -54.84 51.24
C TYR A 52 -26.96 -55.62 52.51
N THR A 53 -27.97 -56.29 53.07
CA THR A 53 -27.83 -57.24 54.20
C THR A 53 -27.52 -58.67 53.73
N ASN A 54 -27.30 -58.86 52.43
CA ASN A 54 -26.90 -60.12 51.81
C ASN A 54 -25.66 -59.91 50.93
N THR A 55 -24.84 -60.94 50.79
CA THR A 55 -23.60 -60.90 50.01
C THR A 55 -23.84 -60.98 48.50
N GLY A 56 -25.00 -61.50 48.07
CA GLY A 56 -25.36 -61.64 46.66
C GLY A 56 -25.79 -60.34 45.98
N MET A 57 -26.02 -59.26 46.76
CA MET A 57 -26.50 -57.97 46.27
C MET A 57 -27.80 -58.08 45.46
N THR A 58 -28.66 -59.01 45.83
CA THR A 58 -29.96 -59.26 45.18
C THR A 58 -31.11 -58.69 46.01
N GLY A 59 -32.22 -58.36 45.34
CA GLY A 59 -33.40 -57.77 45.97
C GLY A 59 -33.28 -56.27 46.23
N ALA A 60 -34.16 -55.73 47.07
CA ALA A 60 -34.14 -54.32 47.46
C ALA A 60 -32.94 -54.03 48.38
N ALA A 61 -32.28 -52.90 48.16
CA ALA A 61 -31.25 -52.42 49.08
C ALA A 61 -31.88 -52.06 50.44
N ALA A 62 -31.15 -52.32 51.53
CA ALA A 62 -31.59 -51.96 52.87
C ALA A 62 -31.49 -50.45 53.11
N PHE A 63 -30.52 -49.81 52.47
CA PHE A 63 -30.32 -48.37 52.44
C PHE A 63 -29.67 -47.99 51.11
N SER A 64 -30.07 -46.85 50.56
CA SER A 64 -29.45 -46.29 49.36
C SER A 64 -29.25 -44.79 49.56
N MET A 65 -28.12 -44.30 49.09
CA MET A 65 -27.81 -42.88 49.04
C MET A 65 -27.47 -42.51 47.61
N ASP A 66 -28.11 -41.46 47.10
CA ASP A 66 -27.86 -40.96 45.77
C ASP A 66 -27.01 -39.70 45.87
N PHE A 67 -25.85 -39.71 45.21
CA PHE A 67 -25.03 -38.52 45.12
C PHE A 67 -25.60 -37.58 44.04
N PRO A 68 -25.50 -36.26 44.20
CA PRO A 68 -25.91 -35.32 43.15
C PRO A 68 -25.18 -35.62 41.84
N THR A 69 -25.91 -35.64 40.74
CA THR A 69 -25.32 -35.78 39.40
C THR A 69 -24.33 -34.64 39.16
N GLU A 70 -23.05 -34.99 39.00
CA GLU A 70 -22.00 -33.99 38.76
C GLU A 70 -22.05 -33.56 37.29
N MET A 71 -22.28 -32.27 37.05
CA MET A 71 -22.23 -31.69 35.71
C MET A 71 -20.83 -31.17 35.44
N PHE A 72 -20.12 -31.81 34.51
CA PHE A 72 -18.75 -31.44 34.15
C PHE A 72 -18.70 -30.78 32.78
N LEU A 73 -17.81 -29.79 32.61
CA LEU A 73 -17.49 -29.28 31.29
C LEU A 73 -16.70 -30.32 30.51
N ASP A 74 -17.17 -30.63 29.30
CA ASP A 74 -16.41 -31.40 28.34
C ASP A 74 -15.30 -30.54 27.74
N GLN A 75 -14.09 -30.71 28.23
CA GLN A 75 -12.93 -29.93 27.79
C GLN A 75 -12.56 -30.16 26.32
N THR A 76 -12.99 -31.27 25.71
CA THR A 76 -12.69 -31.54 24.28
C THR A 76 -13.69 -30.90 23.33
N LYS A 77 -14.92 -30.61 23.80
CA LYS A 77 -16.01 -30.00 23.02
C LYS A 77 -16.27 -28.54 23.39
N THR A 78 -15.84 -28.11 24.57
CA THR A 78 -15.89 -26.72 25.02
C THR A 78 -14.76 -25.95 24.35
N ALA A 79 -15.10 -24.96 23.54
CA ALA A 79 -14.11 -24.23 22.75
C ALA A 79 -14.57 -22.81 22.43
N PHE A 80 -13.60 -21.92 22.27
CA PHE A 80 -13.82 -20.63 21.63
C PHE A 80 -13.77 -20.79 20.10
N VAL A 81 -14.80 -20.34 19.41
CA VAL A 81 -14.94 -20.42 17.95
C VAL A 81 -15.03 -19.00 17.39
N GLY A 82 -13.95 -18.52 16.77
CA GLY A 82 -13.86 -17.13 16.28
C GLY A 82 -14.86 -16.77 15.19
N LYS A 83 -15.27 -17.75 14.37
CA LYS A 83 -16.33 -17.61 13.37
C LYS A 83 -17.28 -18.79 13.47
N PHE A 84 -18.27 -18.68 14.36
CA PHE A 84 -19.20 -19.75 14.67
C PHE A 84 -20.07 -20.14 13.47
N LYS A 85 -20.37 -21.43 13.36
CA LYS A 85 -21.38 -21.96 12.44
C LYS A 85 -22.18 -23.03 13.17
N PHE A 86 -23.49 -22.85 13.29
CA PHE A 86 -24.35 -23.85 13.92
C PHE A 86 -24.55 -25.08 13.02
N SER A 87 -24.63 -26.26 13.63
CA SER A 87 -24.98 -27.52 12.98
C SER A 87 -25.55 -28.49 14.02
N ASP A 88 -26.72 -29.07 13.73
CA ASP A 88 -27.34 -30.10 14.57
C ASP A 88 -26.49 -31.37 14.69
N THR A 89 -25.64 -31.65 13.69
CA THR A 89 -24.70 -32.79 13.72
C THR A 89 -23.56 -32.55 14.71
N THR A 90 -23.05 -31.31 14.77
CA THR A 90 -21.95 -30.94 15.69
C THR A 90 -22.46 -30.69 17.11
N TYR A 91 -23.67 -30.16 17.25
CA TYR A 91 -24.29 -29.79 18.52
C TYR A 91 -25.65 -30.49 18.69
N PRO A 92 -25.67 -31.82 18.86
CA PRO A 92 -26.90 -32.59 18.92
C PRO A 92 -27.79 -32.16 20.08
N GLY A 93 -29.08 -31.95 19.80
CA GLY A 93 -30.09 -31.56 20.80
C GLY A 93 -30.04 -30.08 21.20
N ALA A 94 -29.12 -29.29 20.65
CA ALA A 94 -29.07 -27.85 20.88
C ALA A 94 -30.05 -27.11 19.95
N THR A 95 -30.54 -25.95 20.38
CA THR A 95 -31.30 -25.03 19.52
C THR A 95 -30.34 -24.02 18.89
N ASP A 96 -30.53 -23.69 17.61
CA ASP A 96 -29.71 -22.71 16.90
C ASP A 96 -29.71 -21.35 17.64
N PRO A 97 -28.54 -20.87 18.13
CA PRO A 97 -28.44 -19.61 18.86
C PRO A 97 -28.49 -18.37 17.94
N LYS A 98 -28.52 -18.54 16.61
CA LYS A 98 -28.49 -17.47 15.59
C LYS A 98 -27.25 -16.59 15.70
N LEU A 99 -26.10 -17.22 15.92
CA LEU A 99 -24.79 -16.57 16.09
C LEU A 99 -23.81 -16.85 14.94
N ASP A 100 -24.30 -17.30 13.79
CA ASP A 100 -23.47 -17.59 12.62
C ASP A 100 -22.56 -16.40 12.25
N GLY A 101 -21.28 -16.69 12.04
CA GLY A 101 -20.23 -15.75 11.69
C GLY A 101 -19.64 -14.96 12.87
N LYS A 102 -20.21 -15.04 14.07
CA LYS A 102 -19.75 -14.30 15.26
C LYS A 102 -18.72 -15.11 16.05
N PRO A 103 -17.84 -14.46 16.84
CA PRO A 103 -17.05 -15.17 17.84
C PRO A 103 -17.97 -15.68 18.97
N VAL A 104 -17.87 -16.96 19.30
CA VAL A 104 -18.74 -17.64 20.27
C VAL A 104 -17.90 -18.52 21.19
N MET A 105 -18.18 -18.46 22.50
CA MET A 105 -17.71 -19.50 23.44
C MET A 105 -18.76 -20.60 23.49
N VAL A 106 -18.39 -21.79 23.03
CA VAL A 106 -19.23 -22.99 23.10
C VAL A 106 -18.90 -23.70 24.41
N LEU A 107 -19.90 -23.89 25.26
CA LEU A 107 -19.79 -24.65 26.50
C LEU A 107 -20.52 -25.97 26.33
N ALA A 108 -19.82 -27.08 26.43
CA ALA A 108 -20.39 -28.42 26.37
C ALA A 108 -20.39 -29.02 27.77
N VAL A 109 -21.57 -29.36 28.29
CA VAL A 109 -21.73 -29.93 29.63
C VAL A 109 -22.10 -31.40 29.52
N LYS A 110 -21.28 -32.28 30.09
CA LYS A 110 -21.53 -33.71 30.23
C LYS A 110 -22.43 -33.96 31.43
N GLY A 111 -23.51 -34.70 31.20
CA GLY A 111 -24.38 -35.25 32.24
C GLY A 111 -24.05 -36.70 32.54
N GLU A 112 -25.02 -37.46 33.03
CA GLU A 112 -24.88 -38.90 33.35
C GLU A 112 -24.44 -39.77 32.17
N ASN A 113 -24.84 -39.40 30.96
CA ASN A 113 -24.40 -40.11 29.76
C ASN A 113 -23.09 -39.47 29.26
N PRO A 114 -21.96 -40.19 29.29
CA PRO A 114 -20.67 -39.65 28.86
C PRO A 114 -20.63 -39.32 27.36
N ASP A 115 -21.54 -39.92 26.58
CA ASP A 115 -21.58 -39.77 25.13
C ASP A 115 -22.43 -38.56 24.67
N SER A 116 -23.27 -38.00 25.55
CA SER A 116 -24.11 -36.85 25.23
C SER A 116 -23.70 -35.60 26.03
N CYS A 117 -23.88 -34.43 25.40
CA CYS A 117 -23.57 -33.15 26.01
C CYS A 117 -24.72 -32.17 25.79
N THR A 118 -24.99 -31.34 26.78
CA THR A 118 -25.83 -30.15 26.63
C THR A 118 -24.94 -28.97 26.25
N TYR A 119 -25.34 -28.21 25.23
CA TYR A 119 -24.55 -27.08 24.74
C TYR A 119 -25.16 -25.74 25.15
N SER A 120 -24.30 -24.79 25.51
CA SER A 120 -24.63 -23.38 25.68
C SER A 120 -23.69 -22.52 24.84
N PHE A 121 -24.21 -21.45 24.27
CA PHE A 121 -23.50 -20.59 23.34
C PHE A 121 -23.47 -19.17 23.89
N LEU A 122 -22.27 -18.64 24.15
CA LEU A 122 -22.09 -17.29 24.61
C LEU A 122 -21.55 -16.41 23.47
N ASN A 123 -22.30 -15.38 23.09
CA ASN A 123 -21.86 -14.41 22.09
C ASN A 123 -20.70 -13.57 22.64
N MET A 124 -19.55 -13.60 21.96
CA MET A 124 -18.34 -12.89 22.38
C MET A 124 -18.06 -11.63 21.55
N ALA A 125 -18.96 -11.24 20.64
CA ALA A 125 -18.73 -10.13 19.71
C ALA A 125 -18.48 -8.76 20.39
N ALA A 126 -18.94 -8.56 21.63
CA ALA A 126 -18.70 -7.33 22.38
C ALA A 126 -17.42 -7.36 23.23
N LEU A 127 -16.81 -8.55 23.40
CA LEU A 127 -15.63 -8.77 24.25
C LEU A 127 -14.38 -9.11 23.44
N VAL A 128 -14.56 -9.54 22.20
CA VAL A 128 -13.47 -9.97 21.31
C VAL A 128 -13.56 -9.18 20.01
N ASP A 129 -12.53 -8.37 19.77
CA ASP A 129 -12.28 -7.78 18.47
C ASP A 129 -11.66 -8.84 17.55
N THR A 130 -12.35 -9.15 16.44
CA THR A 130 -11.86 -10.11 15.45
C THR A 130 -11.29 -9.35 14.26
N TYR A 131 -9.98 -9.40 14.08
CA TYR A 131 -9.31 -8.84 12.92
C TYR A 131 -9.03 -9.93 11.87
N ALA A 132 -9.56 -9.73 10.65
CA ALA A 132 -9.32 -10.63 9.54
C ALA A 132 -8.19 -10.08 8.66
N ALA A 133 -6.99 -10.66 8.76
CA ALA A 133 -5.90 -10.33 7.87
C ALA A 133 -6.10 -10.96 6.48
N LYS A 134 -5.90 -10.20 5.41
CA LYS A 134 -5.88 -10.72 4.04
C LYS A 134 -4.64 -11.61 3.87
N THR A 135 -4.81 -12.89 3.53
CA THR A 135 -3.69 -13.84 3.39
C THR A 135 -3.06 -13.85 2.00
N THR A 136 -3.79 -13.45 0.96
CA THR A 136 -3.37 -13.50 -0.44
C THR A 136 -3.41 -12.12 -1.10
N GLY A 137 -2.42 -11.80 -1.94
CA GLY A 137 -2.31 -10.47 -2.56
C GLY A 137 -2.03 -9.37 -1.54
N LYS A 138 -1.14 -9.66 -0.59
CA LYS A 138 -0.60 -8.66 0.35
C LYS A 138 0.30 -7.72 -0.44
N ASP A 139 0.08 -6.43 -0.27
CA ASP A 139 0.98 -5.42 -0.81
C ASP A 139 2.27 -5.41 0.03
N ALA A 140 3.43 -5.39 -0.63
CA ALA A 140 4.72 -5.28 0.04
C ALA A 140 4.96 -3.87 0.61
N SER A 141 4.12 -2.90 0.25
CA SER A 141 4.22 -1.51 0.67
C SER A 141 3.90 -1.26 2.14
N THR A 142 3.22 -2.18 2.84
CA THR A 142 2.82 -1.96 4.24
C THR A 142 2.87 -3.21 5.11
N THR A 143 3.10 -3.02 6.41
CA THR A 143 2.85 -4.03 7.43
C THR A 143 1.92 -3.46 8.50
N VAL A 144 0.84 -4.17 8.81
CA VAL A 144 -0.10 -3.81 9.88
C VAL A 144 0.14 -4.76 11.05
N THR A 145 0.43 -4.20 12.22
CA THR A 145 0.60 -4.94 13.47
C THR A 145 -0.50 -4.52 14.44
N ILE A 146 -1.17 -5.51 15.03
CA ILE A 146 -2.20 -5.28 16.05
C ILE A 146 -1.65 -5.81 17.35
N ALA A 147 -1.51 -4.92 18.34
CA ALA A 147 -1.06 -5.25 19.67
C ALA A 147 -1.95 -4.54 20.70
N GLY A 148 -2.67 -5.33 21.51
CA GLY A 148 -3.68 -4.77 22.41
C GLY A 148 -4.79 -4.05 21.64
N TYR A 149 -5.00 -2.77 21.95
CA TYR A 149 -5.98 -1.88 21.31
C TYR A 149 -5.33 -0.89 20.31
N GLU A 150 -4.03 -1.04 20.03
CA GLU A 150 -3.31 -0.15 19.13
C GLU A 150 -3.07 -0.84 17.78
N VAL A 151 -3.19 -0.04 16.72
CA VAL A 151 -2.93 -0.45 15.34
C VAL A 151 -1.71 0.31 14.86
N ASP A 152 -0.62 -0.40 14.64
CA ASP A 152 0.61 0.14 14.06
C ASP A 152 0.63 -0.18 12.55
N VAL A 153 0.85 0.85 11.73
CA VAL A 153 0.96 0.73 10.27
C VAL A 153 2.30 1.30 9.84
N LYS A 154 3.16 0.42 9.31
CA LYS A 154 4.43 0.81 8.72
C LYS A 154 4.33 0.85 7.21
N VAL A 155 4.78 1.95 6.60
CA VAL A 155 4.92 2.09 5.15
C VAL A 155 6.36 1.77 4.75
N ASN A 156 6.52 0.89 3.77
CA ASN A 156 7.80 0.51 3.20
C ASN A 156 8.11 1.39 2.00
N VAL A 157 9.21 2.14 2.08
CA VAL A 157 9.72 2.95 0.98
C VAL A 157 10.77 2.12 0.23
N SER A 158 10.61 1.99 -1.09
CA SER A 158 11.56 1.24 -1.93
C SER A 158 12.97 1.83 -1.83
N ALA A 159 13.98 0.96 -1.73
CA ALA A 159 15.40 1.32 -1.73
C ALA A 159 15.95 1.68 -3.12
N ALA A 160 15.10 1.70 -4.15
CA ALA A 160 15.51 2.09 -5.50
C ALA A 160 16.03 3.53 -5.54
N VAL A 161 17.14 3.73 -6.26
CA VAL A 161 17.74 5.06 -6.48
C VAL A 161 16.75 5.95 -7.24
N GLY A 162 16.63 7.21 -6.83
CA GLY A 162 15.72 8.18 -7.45
C GLY A 162 14.29 8.16 -6.90
N ASN A 163 14.01 7.39 -5.85
CA ASN A 163 12.72 7.47 -5.16
C ASN A 163 12.52 8.87 -4.53
N ALA A 164 11.39 9.51 -4.85
CA ALA A 164 11.05 10.81 -4.30
C ALA A 164 10.59 10.74 -2.84
N LEU A 165 10.04 9.59 -2.42
CA LEU A 165 9.58 9.40 -1.05
C LEU A 165 10.76 9.06 -0.14
N ILE A 166 10.79 9.70 1.02
CA ILE A 166 11.80 9.51 2.05
C ILE A 166 11.06 9.29 3.37
N LEU A 167 11.42 8.25 4.11
CA LEU A 167 10.94 8.05 5.47
C LEU A 167 11.84 8.82 6.44
N LYS A 168 11.25 9.70 7.25
CA LYS A 168 11.89 10.44 8.34
C LYS A 168 11.31 10.01 9.69
N ASP A 169 11.95 10.42 10.77
CA ASP A 169 11.48 10.16 12.14
C ASP A 169 10.09 10.77 12.42
N ASP A 170 9.75 11.87 11.74
CA ASP A 170 8.46 12.57 11.85
C ASP A 170 7.43 12.16 10.79
N GLY A 171 7.78 11.24 9.86
CA GLY A 171 6.83 10.65 8.92
C GLY A 171 7.35 10.50 7.48
N LEU A 172 6.41 10.27 6.56
CA LEU A 172 6.70 10.14 5.13
C LEU A 172 6.79 11.52 4.49
N TYR A 173 7.91 11.79 3.81
CA TYR A 173 8.26 13.09 3.29
C TYR A 173 8.61 13.03 1.80
N VAL A 174 8.25 14.07 1.05
CA VAL A 174 8.74 14.32 -0.30
C VAL A 174 9.55 15.62 -0.24
N PRO A 175 10.84 15.61 -0.60
CA PRO A 175 11.64 16.82 -0.64
C PRO A 175 11.08 17.80 -1.65
N THR A 176 11.03 19.07 -1.27
CA THR A 176 10.82 20.16 -2.22
C THR A 176 11.87 20.03 -3.32
N PRO A 177 11.49 20.09 -4.61
CA PRO A 177 12.46 20.06 -5.69
C PRO A 177 13.55 21.08 -5.43
N LYS A 178 14.81 20.64 -5.48
CA LYS A 178 15.94 21.55 -5.35
C LYS A 178 15.87 22.54 -6.52
N GLU A 179 15.75 23.82 -6.23
CA GLU A 179 15.91 24.85 -7.26
C GLU A 179 17.27 24.65 -7.93
N VAL A 180 17.29 24.67 -9.27
CA VAL A 180 18.55 24.57 -10.00
C VAL A 180 19.28 25.88 -9.79
N ASP A 181 20.26 25.86 -8.90
CA ASP A 181 21.14 26.99 -8.68
C ASP A 181 21.93 27.30 -9.98
N ILE A 182 21.62 28.46 -10.56
CA ILE A 182 22.30 28.99 -11.74
C ILE A 182 23.29 30.11 -11.38
N SER A 183 23.41 30.49 -10.10
CA SER A 183 24.22 31.63 -9.65
C SER A 183 25.73 31.43 -9.85
N GLY A 184 26.19 30.17 -9.89
CA GLY A 184 27.57 29.81 -10.19
C GLY A 184 27.83 29.48 -11.66
N LYS A 185 26.81 29.52 -12.53
CA LYS A 185 27.03 29.31 -13.97
C LYS A 185 27.59 30.61 -14.55
N ALA A 186 28.69 30.50 -15.28
CA ALA A 186 29.27 31.63 -15.98
C ALA A 186 28.24 32.26 -16.92
N ASP A 187 28.19 33.59 -16.96
CA ASP A 187 27.44 34.30 -17.98
C ASP A 187 27.98 33.87 -19.34
N LYS A 188 27.11 33.22 -20.14
CA LYS A 188 27.50 32.69 -21.44
C LYS A 188 27.87 33.81 -22.42
N ALA A 189 27.40 35.03 -22.20
CA ALA A 189 27.74 36.21 -23.00
C ALA A 189 28.60 37.19 -22.17
N THR A 190 29.72 36.70 -21.61
CA THR A 190 30.62 37.50 -20.78
C THR A 190 31.08 38.77 -21.53
N GLY A 191 30.86 39.94 -20.94
CA GLY A 191 31.25 41.23 -21.51
C GLY A 191 30.28 41.82 -22.53
N ALA A 192 29.04 41.29 -22.63
CA ALA A 192 28.02 41.84 -23.51
C ALA A 192 27.68 43.30 -23.18
N THR A 193 27.47 44.09 -24.23
CA THR A 193 27.11 45.50 -24.12
C THR A 193 25.59 45.62 -24.16
N ALA A 194 25.00 46.30 -23.17
CA ALA A 194 23.57 46.49 -23.10
C ALA A 194 23.03 47.19 -24.37
N GLY A 195 22.00 46.60 -24.99
CA GLY A 195 21.38 47.10 -26.22
C GLY A 195 21.95 46.51 -27.50
N ASN A 196 23.05 45.76 -27.45
CA ASN A 196 23.50 44.94 -28.58
C ASN A 196 22.63 43.69 -28.71
N PHE A 197 22.52 43.16 -29.93
CA PHE A 197 21.90 41.86 -30.17
C PHE A 197 22.82 40.72 -29.72
N ALA A 198 22.22 39.59 -29.35
CA ALA A 198 22.96 38.34 -29.18
C ALA A 198 23.36 37.75 -30.53
N ALA A 199 24.53 37.13 -30.59
CA ALA A 199 25.01 36.34 -31.73
C ALA A 199 25.50 34.96 -31.26
N LEU A 200 25.88 34.12 -32.22
CA LEU A 200 26.60 32.88 -31.99
C LEU A 200 28.01 33.00 -32.55
N ASP A 201 29.01 32.50 -31.84
CA ASP A 201 30.36 32.32 -32.36
C ASP A 201 30.44 31.15 -33.36
N GLY A 202 31.63 30.88 -33.90
CA GLY A 202 31.85 29.79 -34.87
C GLY A 202 31.57 28.40 -34.31
N GLU A 203 31.57 28.26 -32.97
CA GLU A 203 31.32 27.04 -32.23
C GLU A 203 29.86 26.93 -31.72
N GLY A 204 29.03 27.95 -31.95
CA GLY A 204 27.61 27.98 -31.55
C GLY A 204 27.37 28.43 -30.11
N ASN A 205 28.35 29.06 -29.45
CA ASN A 205 28.15 29.67 -28.12
C ASN A 205 27.56 31.07 -28.27
N LEU A 206 26.74 31.48 -27.28
CA LEU A 206 26.21 32.84 -27.22
C LEU A 206 27.34 33.85 -27.04
N THR A 207 27.32 34.92 -27.85
CA THR A 207 28.26 36.04 -27.75
C THR A 207 27.53 37.36 -28.00
N ASP A 208 28.19 38.47 -27.69
CA ASP A 208 27.73 39.79 -28.08
C ASP A 208 27.96 40.01 -29.58
N SER A 209 26.93 40.43 -30.32
CA SER A 209 27.06 40.65 -31.77
C SER A 209 27.95 41.86 -32.12
N GLY A 210 28.23 42.75 -31.17
CA GLY A 210 28.82 44.06 -31.42
C GLY A 210 27.90 45.03 -32.16
N LYS A 211 26.65 44.63 -32.47
CA LYS A 211 25.69 45.43 -33.24
C LYS A 211 24.45 45.74 -32.43
N LYS A 212 24.05 47.00 -32.40
CA LYS A 212 22.78 47.49 -31.84
C LYS A 212 21.75 47.71 -32.95
N PRO A 213 20.45 47.83 -32.64
CA PRO A 213 19.41 48.11 -33.64
C PRO A 213 19.71 49.30 -34.56
N ALA A 214 20.36 50.34 -34.03
CA ALA A 214 20.71 51.55 -34.79
C ALA A 214 21.85 51.36 -35.82
N ASP A 215 22.60 50.26 -35.75
CA ASP A 215 23.67 49.96 -36.72
C ASP A 215 23.11 49.31 -38.00
N PHE A 216 21.83 48.97 -37.99
CA PHE A 216 21.11 48.45 -39.15
C PHE A 216 20.25 49.56 -39.74
N VAL A 217 20.20 49.63 -41.06
CA VAL A 217 19.28 50.54 -41.75
C VAL A 217 17.84 50.09 -41.51
N ALA A 218 16.95 51.05 -41.28
CA ALA A 218 15.53 50.76 -41.12
C ALA A 218 14.98 50.15 -42.41
N SER A 219 14.17 49.10 -42.29
CA SER A 219 13.47 48.53 -43.44
C SER A 219 12.42 49.52 -43.93
N GLU A 220 12.63 50.10 -45.11
CA GLU A 220 11.64 50.93 -45.78
C GLU A 220 10.83 50.12 -46.78
N THR A 221 9.50 50.24 -46.73
CA THR A 221 8.58 49.52 -47.63
C THR A 221 8.93 49.79 -49.10
N GLY A 222 9.21 48.72 -49.85
CA GLY A 222 9.54 48.80 -51.28
C GLY A 222 10.97 49.20 -51.60
N LYS A 223 11.86 49.32 -50.61
CA LYS A 223 13.31 49.49 -50.81
C LYS A 223 14.02 48.18 -50.49
N ARG A 224 15.02 47.82 -51.31
CA ARG A 224 15.95 46.73 -51.03
C ARG A 224 17.28 47.33 -50.59
N LEU A 225 18.01 46.62 -49.74
CA LEU A 225 19.41 46.91 -49.48
C LEU A 225 20.19 46.75 -50.79
N MET A 226 21.01 47.73 -51.13
CA MET A 226 21.91 47.63 -52.27
C MET A 226 22.92 46.50 -52.04
N THR A 227 23.22 45.72 -53.07
CA THR A 227 24.29 44.72 -53.01
C THR A 227 25.67 45.38 -53.10
N ASP A 228 26.72 44.72 -52.62
CA ASP A 228 28.10 45.25 -52.69
C ASP A 228 28.52 45.56 -54.13
N ALA A 229 28.13 44.72 -55.09
CA ALA A 229 28.40 44.92 -56.52
C ALA A 229 27.68 46.15 -57.10
N GLU A 230 26.46 46.45 -56.64
CA GLU A 230 25.76 47.69 -56.99
C GLU A 230 26.41 48.91 -56.32
N GLY A 231 26.87 48.75 -55.07
CA GLY A 231 27.61 49.77 -54.34
C GLY A 231 28.94 50.15 -55.02
N GLU A 232 29.71 49.18 -55.51
CA GLU A 232 30.95 49.43 -56.25
C GLU A 232 30.73 50.22 -57.54
N LYS A 233 29.66 49.92 -58.30
CA LYS A 233 29.31 50.70 -59.50
C LYS A 233 28.96 52.16 -59.20
N LEU A 234 28.50 52.42 -57.98
CA LEU A 234 28.15 53.75 -57.49
C LEU A 234 29.28 54.40 -56.67
N ALA A 235 30.45 53.75 -56.56
CA ALA A 235 31.58 54.26 -55.79
C ALA A 235 32.06 55.60 -56.35
N GLY A 236 32.18 56.61 -55.47
CA GLY A 236 32.55 57.98 -55.85
C GLY A 236 31.42 58.81 -56.47
N VAL A 237 30.21 58.25 -56.58
CA VAL A 237 28.97 58.94 -56.96
C VAL A 237 27.98 58.96 -55.77
N SER A 238 27.96 57.93 -54.93
CA SER A 238 26.92 57.74 -53.91
C SER A 238 27.08 58.55 -52.62
N GLU A 239 28.28 58.99 -52.27
CA GLU A 239 28.51 59.69 -51.00
C GLU A 239 28.16 61.17 -51.14
N GLY A 240 26.91 61.53 -50.82
CA GLY A 240 26.45 62.92 -50.76
C GLY A 240 25.91 63.50 -52.07
N ALA A 241 25.70 62.69 -53.12
CA ALA A 241 25.04 63.13 -54.36
C ALA A 241 23.67 63.75 -54.06
N THR A 242 23.56 65.07 -54.23
CA THR A 242 22.30 65.80 -54.00
C THR A 242 21.74 66.44 -55.26
N LYS A 243 22.55 66.60 -56.32
CA LYS A 243 22.15 67.27 -57.55
C LYS A 243 22.65 66.52 -58.79
N THR A 244 21.74 66.33 -59.73
CA THR A 244 22.07 65.95 -61.10
C THR A 244 21.80 67.14 -62.03
N ALA A 245 22.67 67.37 -62.98
CA ALA A 245 22.51 68.37 -64.03
C ALA A 245 22.84 67.78 -65.40
N ALA A 246 22.27 68.38 -66.45
CA ALA A 246 22.62 68.03 -67.81
C ALA A 246 24.12 68.29 -68.05
N SER A 247 24.81 67.29 -68.61
CA SER A 247 26.19 67.45 -69.05
C SER A 247 26.22 68.18 -70.39
N SER A 248 27.28 68.97 -70.64
CA SER A 248 27.62 69.46 -71.97
C SER A 248 28.33 68.41 -72.83
N THR A 249 28.76 67.30 -72.24
CA THR A 249 29.37 66.17 -72.93
C THR A 249 28.30 65.13 -73.22
N ASN A 250 28.12 64.78 -74.49
CA ASN A 250 27.16 63.75 -74.88
C ASN A 250 27.50 62.41 -74.20
N GLY A 251 26.46 61.67 -73.79
CA GLY A 251 26.63 60.40 -73.07
C GLY A 251 26.99 60.54 -71.58
N ASN A 252 27.10 61.76 -71.04
CA ASN A 252 27.42 61.99 -69.63
C ASN A 252 26.27 62.66 -68.86
N VAL A 253 26.30 62.54 -67.53
CA VAL A 253 25.51 63.33 -66.59
C VAL A 253 26.45 63.97 -65.57
N ASN A 254 26.17 65.21 -65.21
CA ASN A 254 26.93 65.90 -64.16
C ASN A 254 26.31 65.59 -62.79
N ILE A 255 27.10 64.98 -61.91
CA ILE A 255 26.69 64.68 -60.53
C ILE A 255 27.62 65.45 -59.60
N ASP A 256 27.06 66.44 -58.90
CA ASP A 256 27.78 67.34 -57.98
C ASP A 256 29.08 67.93 -58.55
N GLY A 257 29.07 68.34 -59.84
CA GLY A 257 30.20 68.96 -60.51
C GLY A 257 31.15 67.98 -61.21
N LYS A 258 30.93 66.66 -61.09
CA LYS A 258 31.74 65.62 -61.73
C LYS A 258 30.99 65.01 -62.92
N GLU A 259 31.66 64.94 -64.06
CA GLU A 259 31.14 64.27 -65.25
C GLU A 259 31.18 62.74 -65.08
N VAL A 260 30.03 62.10 -65.23
CA VAL A 260 29.86 60.65 -65.15
C VAL A 260 29.33 60.15 -66.48
N VAL A 261 30.10 59.29 -67.15
CA VAL A 261 29.69 58.63 -68.40
C VAL A 261 28.56 57.65 -68.09
N VAL A 262 27.38 57.89 -68.66
CA VAL A 262 26.21 57.01 -68.57
C VAL A 262 26.01 56.19 -69.83
N TYR A 263 26.58 56.65 -70.94
CA TYR A 263 26.56 55.97 -72.23
C TYR A 263 27.79 56.36 -73.05
N THR A 264 28.36 55.41 -73.80
CA THR A 264 29.43 55.69 -74.77
C THR A 264 28.81 55.72 -76.16
N GLU A 265 29.00 56.84 -76.85
CA GLU A 265 28.50 57.04 -78.20
C GLU A 265 29.16 56.08 -79.21
N PRO A 266 28.40 55.45 -80.13
CA PRO A 266 28.96 54.62 -81.19
C PRO A 266 29.72 55.47 -82.21
N GLU A 267 30.81 54.94 -82.78
CA GLU A 267 31.66 55.65 -83.76
C GLU A 267 30.95 56.05 -85.07
N ASN A 268 29.74 55.54 -85.33
CA ASN A 268 28.99 55.79 -86.56
C ASN A 268 27.90 56.87 -86.40
N VAL A 269 27.91 57.63 -85.32
CA VAL A 269 27.03 58.79 -85.17
C VAL A 269 27.68 59.96 -85.91
N LEU A 270 26.94 60.56 -86.85
CA LEU A 270 27.33 61.81 -87.51
C LEU A 270 26.85 62.98 -86.65
N HIS A 271 27.76 63.87 -86.30
CA HIS A 271 27.44 65.13 -85.64
C HIS A 271 27.28 66.25 -86.67
N ASP A 272 26.61 67.32 -86.27
CA ASP A 272 26.41 68.47 -87.17
C ASP A 272 27.78 68.98 -87.67
N GLU A 273 28.82 68.98 -86.83
CA GLU A 273 30.19 69.38 -87.19
C GLU A 273 30.86 68.46 -88.25
N ASP A 274 30.50 67.18 -88.33
CA ASP A 274 31.06 66.25 -89.33
C ASP A 274 30.53 66.50 -90.75
N VAL A 275 29.45 67.27 -90.85
CA VAL A 275 28.73 67.52 -92.10
C VAL A 275 28.74 69.02 -92.48
N GLU A 276 29.32 69.89 -91.64
CA GLU A 276 29.39 71.35 -91.86
C GLU A 276 30.18 71.75 -93.12
N ASP A 277 31.17 70.95 -93.53
CA ASP A 277 31.96 71.18 -94.74
C ASP A 277 31.26 70.72 -96.04
N PHE A 278 30.13 70.02 -95.93
CA PHE A 278 29.35 69.56 -97.07
C PHE A 278 28.08 70.40 -97.23
N SER A 279 27.86 70.96 -98.43
CA SER A 279 26.57 71.59 -98.71
C SER A 279 25.45 70.54 -98.77
N ALA A 280 24.19 70.96 -98.56
CA ALA A 280 23.04 70.07 -98.70
C ALA A 280 23.02 69.36 -100.06
N GLU A 281 23.50 70.04 -101.10
CA GLU A 281 23.70 69.48 -102.44
C GLU A 281 24.82 68.42 -102.51
N ASP A 282 25.94 68.58 -101.79
CA ASP A 282 27.04 67.60 -101.76
C ASP A 282 26.65 66.31 -101.04
N ILE A 283 25.91 66.45 -99.92
CA ILE A 283 25.39 65.31 -99.16
C ILE A 283 24.33 64.56 -99.98
N ALA A 284 23.43 65.30 -100.65
CA ALA A 284 22.42 64.73 -101.53
C ALA A 284 23.04 63.99 -102.74
N ALA A 285 24.19 64.45 -103.24
CA ALA A 285 24.93 63.76 -104.28
C ALA A 285 25.63 62.48 -103.77
N LEU A 286 26.15 62.48 -102.54
CA LEU A 286 26.80 61.31 -101.93
C LEU A 286 25.82 60.19 -101.56
N LEU A 287 24.56 60.53 -101.25
CA LEU A 287 23.49 59.59 -100.91
C LEU A 287 22.69 59.05 -102.11
N ALA A 288 22.94 59.60 -103.31
CA ALA A 288 22.23 59.24 -104.53
C ALA A 288 22.87 58.08 -105.32
N ASP A 289 24.01 57.56 -104.86
CA ASP A 289 24.65 56.30 -105.29
C ASP A 289 24.44 55.19 -104.24
#